data_AF-Q4VK80-F1
#
_entry.id   AF-Q4VK80-F1
#
_cell.length_a   1.000
_cell.length_b   1.000
_cell.length_c   1.000
_cell.angle_alpha   90.00
_cell.angle_beta   90.00
_cell.angle_gamma   90.00
#
_symmetry.space_group_name_H-M   'P 1'
#
loop_
_entity.id
_entity.type
_entity.pdbx_description
1 polymer ?
#
loop_
_entity_poly.entity_id
_entity_poly.type
_entity_poly.pdbx_seq_one_letter_code
_entity_poly.pdbx_strand_id
1 'polypeptide(L)'
;DLPTPLNLSYLWNFGSLLGVCLISQILTGLFLAMHYTADTSSAFSSIAHICRDVNYGWMIRNTHANGASFFFICMYMHIGRGIYYGSFMYKETWNIGVILLLLVMATA
;
A
#
# COMPACT_ATOMS: atom_id res chain seq x y z
N ASP A 1 24.08 10.94 -9.13
CA ASP A 1 23.39 11.78 -8.12
C ASP A 1 22.16 12.44 -8.72
N LEU A 2 21.01 12.32 -8.05
CA LEU A 2 19.78 12.99 -8.47
C LEU A 2 19.71 14.38 -7.80
N PRO A 3 19.71 15.50 -8.56
CA PRO A 3 19.61 16.82 -7.96
C PRO A 3 18.23 16.99 -7.31
N THR A 4 18.21 17.45 -6.06
CA THR A 4 16.98 17.66 -5.28
C THR A 4 16.96 19.06 -4.69
N PRO A 5 15.80 19.75 -4.66
CA PRO A 5 15.67 21.02 -3.95
C PRO A 5 16.01 20.86 -2.46
N LEU A 6 16.75 21.82 -1.90
CA LEU A 6 17.22 21.74 -0.51
C LEU A 6 16.10 22.00 0.52
N ASN A 7 14.98 22.57 0.10
CA ASN A 7 13.91 23.06 0.98
C ASN A 7 12.63 22.20 0.92
N LEU A 8 12.72 20.92 0.54
CA LEU A 8 11.59 20.00 0.60
C LEU A 8 11.23 19.70 2.07
N SER A 9 9.94 19.77 2.40
CA SER A 9 9.45 19.40 3.74
C SER A 9 9.28 17.89 3.87
N TYR A 10 8.98 17.42 5.08
CA TYR A 10 8.72 16.00 5.34
C TYR A 10 7.57 15.40 4.51
N LEU A 11 6.64 16.23 4.00
CA LEU A 11 5.54 15.78 3.15
C LEU A 11 6.01 15.16 1.82
N TRP A 12 7.25 15.42 1.39
CA TRP A 12 7.82 14.78 0.20
C TRP A 12 8.17 13.30 0.40
N ASN A 13 8.28 12.82 1.64
CA ASN A 13 8.58 11.42 1.96
C ASN A 13 7.40 10.47 1.67
N PHE A 14 6.17 10.97 1.52
CA PHE A 14 5.03 10.10 1.22
C PHE A 14 5.15 9.38 -0.12
N GLY A 15 5.97 9.88 -1.06
CA GLY A 15 6.26 9.14 -2.30
C GLY A 15 7.05 7.86 -2.06
N SER A 16 8.14 7.92 -1.29
CA SER A 16 8.94 6.73 -0.95
C SER A 16 8.19 5.80 0.00
N LEU A 17 7.41 6.34 0.94
CA LEU A 17 6.56 5.53 1.82
C LEU A 17 5.53 4.72 1.03
N LEU A 18 4.92 5.26 -0.02
CA LEU A 18 4.03 4.49 -0.90
C LEU A 18 4.75 3.32 -1.58
N GLY A 19 6.02 3.51 -1.99
CA GLY A 19 6.85 2.43 -2.51
C GLY A 19 7.11 1.34 -1.48
N VAL A 20 7.42 1.72 -0.23
CA VAL A 20 7.60 0.78 0.89
C VAL A 20 6.29 0.04 1.19
N CYS A 21 5.16 0.74 1.23
CA CYS A 21 3.84 0.13 1.40
C CYS A 21 3.57 -0.91 0.32
N LEU A 22 3.83 -0.59 -0.96
CA LEU A 22 3.63 -1.53 -2.06
C LEU A 22 4.47 -2.80 -1.91
N ILE A 23 5.77 -2.66 -1.64
CA ILE A 23 6.66 -3.81 -1.43
C ILE A 23 6.17 -4.65 -0.23
N SER A 24 5.82 -4.01 0.89
CA SER A 24 5.30 -4.70 2.07
C SER A 24 4.00 -5.45 1.77
N GLN A 25 3.05 -4.85 1.04
CA GLN A 25 1.79 -5.50 0.68
C GLN A 25 2.00 -6.68 -0.26
N ILE A 26 2.90 -6.57 -1.25
CA ILE A 26 3.23 -7.68 -2.16
C ILE A 26 3.84 -8.83 -1.37
N LEU A 27 4.84 -8.57 -0.52
CA LEU A 27 5.50 -9.61 0.26
C LEU A 27 4.51 -10.31 1.20
N THR A 28 3.83 -9.55 2.05
CA THR A 28 2.85 -10.12 2.99
C THR A 28 1.70 -10.82 2.27
N GLY A 29 1.21 -10.26 1.16
CA GLY A 29 0.15 -10.86 0.34
C GLY A 29 0.57 -12.18 -0.29
N LEU A 30 1.79 -12.28 -0.81
CA LEU A 30 2.33 -13.54 -1.35
C LEU A 30 2.42 -14.62 -0.27
N PHE A 31 2.93 -14.30 0.93
CA PHE A 31 2.98 -15.26 2.05
C PHE A 31 1.58 -15.71 2.47
N LEU A 32 0.60 -14.81 2.51
CA LEU A 32 -0.79 -15.18 2.81
C LEU A 32 -1.38 -16.07 1.71
N ALA A 33 -1.13 -15.77 0.44
CA ALA A 33 -1.63 -16.53 -0.70
C ALA A 33 -1.12 -17.98 -0.73
N MET A 34 0.09 -18.26 -0.21
CA MET A 34 0.61 -19.63 -0.10
C MET A 34 -0.21 -20.52 0.85
N HIS A 35 -1.02 -19.94 1.73
CA HIS A 35 -1.81 -20.66 2.73
C HIS A 35 -3.33 -20.43 2.60
N TYR A 36 -3.76 -19.56 1.69
CA TYR A 36 -5.16 -19.24 1.46
C TYR A 36 -5.79 -20.20 0.43
N THR A 37 -7.03 -20.62 0.68
CA THR A 37 -7.81 -21.45 -0.25
C THR A 37 -8.95 -20.63 -0.85
N ALA A 38 -8.97 -20.45 -2.17
CA ALA A 38 -9.97 -19.68 -2.89
C ALA A 38 -11.26 -20.47 -3.21
N ASP A 39 -11.75 -21.26 -2.26
CA ASP A 39 -13.02 -21.99 -2.36
C ASP A 39 -14.00 -21.49 -1.28
N THR A 40 -15.26 -21.28 -1.65
CA THR A 40 -16.25 -20.63 -0.77
C THR A 40 -16.53 -21.41 0.52
N SER A 41 -16.34 -22.74 0.52
CA SER A 41 -16.52 -23.57 1.71
C SER A 41 -15.36 -23.50 2.70
N SER A 42 -14.17 -23.10 2.24
CA SER A 42 -12.92 -23.13 3.02
C SER A 42 -12.16 -21.79 3.10
N ALA A 43 -12.62 -20.75 2.41
CA ALA A 43 -11.97 -19.43 2.42
C ALA A 43 -11.80 -18.89 3.85
N PHE A 44 -12.87 -18.88 4.64
CA PHE A 44 -12.82 -18.37 6.02
C PHE A 44 -11.96 -19.25 6.94
N SER A 45 -12.09 -20.57 6.84
CA SER A 45 -11.31 -21.49 7.66
C SER A 45 -9.82 -21.46 7.32
N SER A 46 -9.44 -21.23 6.05
CA SER A 46 -8.04 -21.07 5.66
C SER A 46 -7.39 -19.82 6.27
N ILE A 47 -8.12 -18.69 6.40
CA ILE A 47 -7.66 -17.50 7.13
C ILE A 47 -7.52 -17.80 8.63
N ALA A 48 -8.45 -18.55 9.22
CA ALA A 48 -8.35 -18.95 10.62
C ALA A 48 -7.12 -19.84 10.86
N HIS A 49 -6.83 -20.77 9.95
CA HIS A 49 -5.63 -21.60 9.94
C HIS A 49 -4.35 -20.75 9.82
N ILE A 50 -4.30 -19.77 8.91
CA ILE A 50 -3.17 -18.83 8.83
C ILE A 50 -2.92 -18.15 10.18
N CYS A 51 -3.95 -17.65 10.83
CA CYS A 51 -3.78 -16.92 12.08
C CYS A 51 -3.40 -17.81 13.28
N ARG A 52 -3.78 -19.09 13.29
CA ARG A 52 -3.63 -19.96 14.47
C ARG A 52 -2.49 -20.97 14.34
N ASP A 53 -2.28 -21.48 13.14
CA ASP A 53 -1.48 -22.68 12.91
C ASP A 53 -0.24 -22.43 12.04
N VAL A 54 -0.21 -21.33 11.26
CA VAL A 54 0.98 -20.91 10.51
C VAL A 54 1.90 -20.07 11.42
N ASN A 55 3.19 -20.43 11.45
CA ASN A 55 4.21 -19.69 12.20
C ASN A 55 4.20 -18.20 11.82
N TYR A 56 3.98 -17.32 12.80
CA TYR A 56 3.82 -15.87 12.62
C TYR A 56 2.70 -15.44 11.66
N GLY A 57 1.80 -16.34 11.26
CA GLY A 57 0.74 -16.03 10.29
C GLY A 57 -0.22 -14.95 10.80
N TRP A 58 -0.51 -14.91 12.10
CA TRP A 58 -1.29 -13.83 12.72
C TRP A 58 -0.64 -12.45 12.50
N MET A 59 0.68 -12.37 12.61
CA MET A 59 1.43 -11.13 12.46
C MET A 59 1.40 -10.70 11.01
N ILE A 60 1.70 -11.61 10.07
CA ILE A 60 1.67 -11.34 8.62
C ILE A 60 0.28 -10.87 8.19
N ARG A 61 -0.78 -11.56 8.64
CA ARG A 61 -2.17 -11.20 8.33
C ARG A 61 -2.51 -9.81 8.85
N ASN A 62 -2.13 -9.49 10.09
CA ASN A 62 -2.39 -8.17 10.67
C ASN A 62 -1.56 -7.06 10.00
N THR A 63 -0.31 -7.33 9.64
CA THR A 63 0.51 -6.38 8.87
C THR A 63 -0.10 -6.12 7.49
N HIS A 64 -0.57 -7.15 6.77
CA HIS A 64 -1.21 -6.97 5.47
C HIS A 64 -2.52 -6.16 5.57
N ALA A 65 -3.35 -6.47 6.57
CA ALA A 65 -4.63 -5.79 6.78
C ALA A 65 -4.45 -4.32 7.20
N ASN A 66 -3.62 -4.03 8.22
CA ASN A 66 -3.37 -2.66 8.66
C ASN A 66 -2.50 -1.88 7.66
N GLY A 67 -1.61 -2.58 6.94
CA GLY A 67 -0.78 -2.02 5.89
C GLY A 67 -1.60 -1.45 4.74
N ALA A 68 -2.75 -2.07 4.40
CA ALA A 68 -3.69 -1.51 3.44
C ALA A 68 -4.24 -0.14 3.90
N SER A 69 -4.67 -0.01 5.16
CA SER A 69 -5.13 1.29 5.70
C SER A 69 -4.00 2.33 5.72
N PHE A 70 -2.78 1.94 6.10
CA PHE A 70 -1.62 2.82 6.07
C PHE A 70 -1.25 3.27 4.65
N PHE A 71 -1.44 2.40 3.64
CA PHE A 71 -1.30 2.75 2.23
C PHE A 71 -2.22 3.92 1.87
N PHE A 72 -3.51 3.85 2.22
CA PHE A 72 -4.46 4.93 1.95
C PHE A 72 -4.13 6.21 2.70
N ILE A 73 -3.68 6.13 3.95
CA ILE A 73 -3.18 7.30 4.69
C ILE A 73 -2.04 7.97 3.92
N CYS A 74 -1.06 7.18 3.46
CA CYS A 74 0.05 7.70 2.67
C CYS A 74 -0.41 8.30 1.34
N MET A 75 -1.38 7.67 0.65
CA MET A 75 -1.92 8.19 -0.61
C MET A 75 -2.61 9.53 -0.41
N TYR A 76 -3.49 9.64 0.58
CA TYR A 76 -4.22 10.88 0.84
C TYR A 76 -3.29 12.02 1.24
N MET A 77 -2.27 11.74 2.06
CA MET A 77 -1.23 12.73 2.38
C MET A 77 -0.41 13.12 1.15
N HIS A 78 -0.05 12.16 0.28
CA HIS A 78 0.69 12.42 -0.96
C HIS A 78 -0.10 13.29 -1.94
N ILE A 79 -1.40 13.00 -2.11
CA ILE A 79 -2.33 13.77 -2.95
C ILE A 79 -2.55 15.16 -2.36
N GLY A 80 -2.83 15.26 -1.06
CA GLY A 80 -3.03 16.53 -0.36
C GLY A 80 -1.82 17.45 -0.48
N ARG A 81 -0.61 16.91 -0.33
CA ARG A 81 0.64 17.62 -0.63
C ARG A 81 0.67 18.13 -2.07
N GLY A 82 0.29 17.28 -3.03
CA GLY A 82 0.30 17.64 -4.45
C GLY A 82 -0.67 18.77 -4.80
N ILE A 83 -1.83 18.81 -4.15
CA ILE A 83 -2.80 19.93 -4.26
C ILE A 83 -2.22 21.20 -3.62
N TYR A 84 -1.73 21.10 -2.39
CA TYR A 84 -1.25 22.26 -1.61
C TYR A 84 -0.08 22.99 -2.28
N TYR A 85 0.90 22.27 -2.83
CA TYR A 85 2.07 22.86 -3.49
C TYR A 85 1.91 23.00 -5.02
N GLY A 86 0.72 22.79 -5.58
CA GLY A 86 0.49 22.93 -7.02
C GLY A 86 1.21 21.89 -7.88
N SER A 87 1.62 20.75 -7.32
CA SER A 87 2.35 19.70 -8.05
C SER A 87 1.49 19.03 -9.12
N PHE A 88 0.16 19.17 -9.09
CA PHE A 88 -0.74 18.73 -10.15
C PHE A 88 -0.48 19.41 -11.51
N MET A 89 0.27 20.52 -11.53
CA MET A 89 0.72 21.17 -12.77
C MET A 89 1.64 20.27 -13.61
N TYR A 90 2.30 19.28 -12.99
CA TYR A 90 3.01 18.21 -13.70
C TYR A 90 2.01 17.17 -14.23
N LYS A 91 1.29 17.53 -15.30
CA LYS A 91 0.09 16.82 -15.78
C LYS A 91 0.29 15.32 -16.00
N GLU A 92 1.38 14.92 -16.64
CA GLU A 92 1.64 13.48 -16.89
C GLU A 92 1.82 12.70 -15.58
N THR A 93 2.65 13.22 -14.67
CA THR A 93 2.86 12.62 -13.34
C THR A 93 1.57 12.58 -12.52
N TRP A 94 0.78 13.65 -12.58
CA TRP A 94 -0.49 13.74 -11.88
C TRP A 94 -1.53 12.73 -12.42
N ASN A 95 -1.68 12.63 -13.75
CA ASN A 95 -2.60 11.70 -14.38
C ASN A 95 -2.23 10.23 -14.08
N ILE A 96 -0.94 9.89 -14.11
CA ILE A 96 -0.47 8.57 -13.67
C ILE A 96 -0.80 8.37 -12.18
N GLY A 97 -0.60 9.38 -11.34
CA GLY A 97 -0.98 9.33 -9.92
C GLY A 97 -2.47 9.05 -9.69
N VAL A 98 -3.36 9.61 -10.51
CA VAL A 98 -4.81 9.33 -10.46
C VAL A 98 -5.10 7.89 -10.88
N ILE A 99 -4.45 7.38 -11.93
CA ILE A 99 -4.58 5.97 -12.33
C ILE A 99 -4.11 5.04 -11.21
N LEU A 100 -2.96 5.33 -10.58
CA LEU A 100 -2.43 4.56 -9.46
C LEU A 100 -3.40 4.55 -8.27
N LEU A 101 -4.01 5.70 -7.94
CA LEU A 101 -5.05 5.76 -6.91
C LEU A 101 -6.21 4.82 -7.23
N LEU A 102 -6.76 4.88 -8.44
CA LEU A 102 -7.88 4.04 -8.85
C LEU A 102 -7.53 2.55 -8.84
N LEU A 103 -6.32 2.18 -9.26
CA LEU A 103 -5.84 0.79 -9.21
C LEU A 103 -5.71 0.29 -7.77
N VAL A 104 -5.17 1.10 -6.85
CA VAL A 104 -5.09 0.73 -5.44
C VAL A 104 -6.48 0.62 -4.81
N MET A 105 -7.41 1.50 -5.16
CA MET A 105 -8.82 1.41 -4.76
C MET A 105 -9.52 0.14 -5.25
N ALA A 106 -9.24 -0.29 -6.48
CA ALA A 106 -9.80 -1.54 -7.00
C ALA A 106 -9.18 -2.79 -6.37
N THR A 107 -7.95 -2.68 -5.87
CA THR A 107 -7.20 -3.80 -5.28
C THR A 107 -7.57 -4.07 -3.82
N ALA A 108 -7.87 -3.01 -3.06
CA ALA A 108 -8.17 -3.06 -1.63
C ALA A 108 -9.63 -3.41 -1.34
#